data_AF-A0A924Q3S8-F1
#
_entry.id   AF-A0A924Q3S8-F1
#
_cell.length_a   1.000
_cell.length_b   1.000
_cell.length_c   1.000
_cell.angle_alpha   90.00
_cell.angle_beta   90.00
_cell.angle_gamma   90.00
#
_symmetry.space_group_name_H-M   'P 1'
#
loop_
_entity.id
_entity.type
_entity.pdbx_description
1 polymer ?
#
loop_
_entity_poly.entity_id
_entity_poly.type
_entity_poly.pdbx_seq_one_letter_code
_entity_poly.pdbx_strand_id
1 'polypeptide(L)'
;MNAPADVSLFARAAKPLTSYRKYWAARFGTAKFLPMSRAEMEQLGWDSCDIVLVTGDAYVDHPSFGMAVIGRMLEAQGFRVGIIAQPDWTSAVAFQALGKPNLFWGVTAGNMDSMINRYTADR
;
A
#
# COMPACT_ATOMS: atom_id res chain seq x y z
N MET A 1 3.77 24.38 34.87
CA MET A 1 3.42 23.08 34.26
C MET A 1 2.43 23.34 33.14
N ASN A 2 2.85 23.27 31.88
CA ASN A 2 1.94 23.31 30.74
C ASN A 2 1.52 21.87 30.44
N ALA A 3 0.28 21.51 30.77
CA ALA A 3 -0.30 20.27 30.28
C ALA A 3 -0.44 20.37 28.75
N PRO A 4 -0.17 19.30 27.98
CA PRO A 4 -0.44 19.29 26.55
C PRO A 4 -1.93 19.51 26.31
N ALA A 5 -2.27 20.42 25.40
CA ALA A 5 -3.65 20.69 25.03
C ALA A 5 -4.29 19.43 24.42
N ASP A 6 -5.45 19.04 24.94
CA ASP A 6 -6.25 17.93 24.40
C ASP A 6 -6.85 18.33 23.05
N VAL A 7 -6.28 17.76 21.98
CA VAL A 7 -6.68 18.02 20.59
C VAL A 7 -7.98 17.29 20.18
N SER A 8 -8.59 16.51 21.06
CA SER A 8 -9.84 15.78 20.77
C SER A 8 -11.08 16.69 20.69
N LEU A 9 -11.00 17.92 21.21
CA LEU A 9 -12.11 18.87 21.29
C LEU A 9 -12.22 19.85 20.11
N PHE A 10 -11.29 19.79 19.14
CA PHE A 10 -11.40 20.63 17.94
C PHE A 10 -12.50 20.11 17.02
N ALA A 11 -13.42 20.98 16.62
CA ALA A 11 -14.40 20.68 15.57
C ALA A 11 -13.66 20.32 14.28
N ARG A 12 -13.60 19.02 13.98
CA ARG A 12 -12.93 18.52 12.78
C ARG A 12 -13.82 18.81 11.57
N ALA A 13 -13.63 19.97 10.96
CA ALA A 13 -14.19 20.31 9.64
C ALA A 13 -13.52 19.53 8.49
N ALA A 14 -12.93 18.37 8.76
CA ALA A 14 -12.27 17.55 7.76
C ALA A 14 -13.32 16.72 7.02
N LYS A 15 -13.40 16.90 5.70
CA LYS A 15 -14.25 16.09 4.82
C LYS A 15 -13.91 14.59 4.98
N PRO A 16 -14.91 13.70 5.21
CA PRO A 16 -14.65 12.28 5.34
C PRO A 16 -13.95 11.71 4.10
N LEU A 17 -12.96 10.83 4.30
CA LEU A 17 -12.20 10.22 3.19
C LEU A 17 -13.11 9.44 2.22
N THR A 18 -14.22 8.89 2.70
CA THR A 18 -15.20 8.14 1.89
C THR A 18 -16.13 9.03 1.05
N SER A 19 -16.08 10.35 1.23
CA SER A 19 -16.95 11.30 0.51
C SER A 19 -16.28 11.91 -0.73
N TYR A 20 -15.05 11.51 -1.05
CA TYR A 20 -14.41 11.86 -2.31
C TYR A 20 -14.98 10.99 -3.43
N ARG A 21 -15.06 11.56 -4.64
CA ARG A 21 -15.43 10.80 -5.83
C ARG A 21 -14.37 9.72 -6.06
N LYS A 22 -14.79 8.46 -6.20
CA LYS A 22 -13.89 7.37 -6.53
C LYS A 22 -13.16 7.65 -7.84
N TYR A 23 -11.91 7.22 -7.89
CA TYR A 23 -11.09 7.28 -9.09
C TYR A 23 -11.70 6.44 -10.21
N TRP A 24 -11.43 6.81 -11.46
CA TRP A 24 -12.09 6.24 -12.64
C TRP A 24 -11.88 4.71 -12.76
N ALA A 25 -10.75 4.21 -12.25
CA ALA A 25 -10.38 2.81 -12.36
C ALA A 25 -11.22 1.89 -11.44
N ALA A 26 -12.10 2.44 -10.60
CA ALA A 26 -13.10 1.67 -9.84
C ALA A 26 -13.97 0.74 -10.72
N ARG A 27 -14.08 1.05 -12.02
CA ARG A 27 -14.79 0.21 -13.01
C ARG A 27 -14.19 -1.19 -13.20
N PHE A 28 -12.92 -1.41 -12.84
CA PHE A 28 -12.26 -2.71 -12.92
C PHE A 28 -12.56 -3.62 -11.71
N GLY A 29 -13.29 -3.11 -10.71
CA GLY A 29 -13.55 -3.85 -9.48
C GLY A 29 -12.34 -3.94 -8.55
N THR A 30 -12.42 -4.83 -7.56
CA THR A 30 -11.40 -5.04 -6.53
C THR A 30 -10.71 -6.39 -6.71
N ALA A 31 -9.42 -6.46 -6.44
CA ALA A 31 -8.64 -7.68 -6.50
C ALA A 31 -8.87 -8.54 -5.24
N LYS A 32 -8.87 -9.87 -5.38
CA LYS A 32 -8.95 -10.79 -4.22
C LYS A 32 -7.76 -10.57 -3.27
N PHE A 33 -6.57 -10.39 -3.82
CA PHE A 33 -5.35 -9.93 -3.17
C PHE A 33 -4.74 -8.83 -4.04
N LEU A 34 -4.03 -7.85 -3.45
CA LEU A 34 -3.27 -6.89 -4.25
C LEU A 34 -2.25 -7.65 -5.11
N PRO A 35 -2.19 -7.41 -6.44
CA PRO A 35 -1.28 -8.12 -7.33
C PRO A 35 0.18 -7.81 -6.99
N MET A 36 1.01 -8.85 -7.04
CA MET A 36 2.47 -8.76 -6.86
C MET A 36 3.23 -9.10 -8.14
N SER A 37 2.52 -9.51 -9.20
CA SER A 37 3.08 -9.86 -10.50
C SER A 37 2.26 -9.30 -11.68
N ARG A 38 2.90 -9.22 -12.85
CA ARG A 38 2.22 -8.89 -14.11
C ARG A 38 1.11 -9.89 -14.46
N ALA A 39 1.32 -11.18 -14.20
CA ALA A 39 0.33 -12.20 -14.48
C ALA A 39 -0.96 -12.01 -13.66
N GLU A 40 -0.84 -11.61 -12.39
CA GLU A 40 -2.00 -11.27 -11.56
C GLU A 40 -2.68 -9.98 -12.03
N MET A 41 -1.93 -8.97 -12.47
CA MET A 41 -2.50 -7.77 -13.10
C MET A 41 -3.29 -8.12 -14.36
N GLU A 42 -2.78 -9.01 -15.21
CA GLU A 42 -3.47 -9.49 -16.42
C GLU A 42 -4.79 -10.18 -16.07
N GLN A 43 -4.81 -11.02 -15.04
CA GLN A 43 -6.06 -11.65 -14.55
C GLN A 43 -7.11 -10.63 -14.08
N LEU A 44 -6.67 -9.48 -13.59
CA LEU A 44 -7.53 -8.35 -13.20
C LEU A 44 -7.90 -7.43 -14.38
N GLY A 45 -7.34 -7.69 -15.58
CA GLY A 45 -7.49 -6.81 -16.74
C GLY A 45 -6.76 -5.46 -16.59
N TRP A 46 -5.73 -5.40 -15.76
CA TRP A 46 -4.96 -4.18 -15.49
C TRP A 46 -3.68 -4.15 -16.34
N ASP A 47 -3.52 -3.11 -17.16
CA ASP A 47 -2.28 -2.84 -17.91
C ASP A 47 -1.16 -2.23 -17.04
N SER A 48 -1.55 -1.56 -15.97
CA SER A 48 -0.71 -0.75 -15.09
C SER A 48 -1.35 -0.60 -13.72
N CYS A 49 -0.52 -0.42 -12.69
CA CYS A 49 -1.00 0.04 -11.39
C CYS A 49 -1.05 1.57 -11.38
N ASP A 50 -2.03 2.14 -10.70
CA ASP A 50 -2.02 3.58 -10.42
C ASP A 50 -1.06 3.89 -9.27
N ILE A 51 -0.99 2.99 -8.28
CA ILE A 51 -0.12 3.09 -7.11
C ILE A 51 0.57 1.74 -6.91
N VAL A 52 1.88 1.75 -6.67
CA VAL A 52 2.61 0.55 -6.26
C VAL A 52 3.15 0.78 -4.85
N LEU A 53 2.76 -0.12 -3.93
CA LEU A 53 3.30 -0.15 -2.58
C LEU A 53 4.55 -1.03 -2.55
N VAL A 54 5.60 -0.60 -1.87
CA VAL A 54 6.81 -1.37 -1.62
C VAL A 54 6.94 -1.56 -0.13
N THR A 55 7.03 -2.80 0.33
CA THR A 55 7.13 -3.15 1.75
C THR A 55 8.39 -3.96 2.02
N GLY A 56 9.11 -3.62 3.10
CA GLY A 56 10.24 -4.41 3.63
C GLY A 56 9.82 -5.66 4.41
N ASP A 57 8.52 -5.90 4.55
CA ASP A 57 7.91 -7.02 5.28
C ASP A 57 7.07 -7.89 4.33
N ALA A 58 6.72 -9.09 4.76
CA ALA A 58 5.85 -9.97 3.99
C ALA A 58 4.47 -9.34 3.78
N TYR A 59 3.89 -9.55 2.60
CA TYR A 59 2.52 -9.14 2.35
C TYR A 59 1.54 -10.18 2.90
N VAL A 60 0.84 -9.80 3.97
CA VAL A 60 -0.32 -10.52 4.51
C VAL A 60 -1.50 -9.58 4.42
N ASP A 61 -2.51 -9.97 3.66
CA ASP A 61 -3.71 -9.15 3.44
C ASP A 61 -4.67 -9.25 4.63
N HIS A 62 -4.31 -8.57 5.71
CA HIS A 62 -5.01 -8.64 7.00
C HIS A 62 -5.10 -7.25 7.64
N PRO A 63 -6.19 -6.89 8.34
CA PRO A 63 -6.37 -5.56 8.93
C PRO A 63 -5.33 -5.18 10.01
N SER A 64 -4.63 -6.17 10.58
CA SER A 64 -3.49 -5.91 11.48
C SER A 64 -2.22 -5.48 10.74
N PHE A 65 -2.20 -5.51 9.40
CA PHE A 65 -1.07 -5.19 8.54
C PHE A 65 -1.25 -3.81 7.89
N GLY A 66 -0.40 -2.85 8.27
CA GLY A 66 -0.57 -1.44 7.90
C GLY A 66 -0.54 -1.21 6.39
N MET A 67 0.37 -1.88 5.68
CA MET A 67 0.43 -1.84 4.21
C MET A 67 -0.84 -2.40 3.55
N ALA A 68 -1.44 -3.45 4.12
CA ALA A 68 -2.69 -4.01 3.62
C ALA A 68 -3.85 -3.03 3.82
N VAL A 69 -3.96 -2.42 5.01
CA VAL A 69 -4.98 -1.39 5.29
C VAL A 69 -4.85 -0.21 4.33
N ILE A 70 -3.64 0.29 4.10
CA ILE A 70 -3.38 1.41 3.16
C ILE A 70 -3.77 1.00 1.74
N GLY A 71 -3.31 -0.16 1.27
CA GLY A 71 -3.60 -0.64 -0.08
C GLY A 71 -5.09 -0.85 -0.31
N ARG A 72 -5.80 -1.45 0.64
CA ARG A 72 -7.26 -1.67 0.58
C ARG A 72 -8.06 -0.38 0.67
N MET A 73 -7.59 0.59 1.46
CA MET A 73 -8.22 1.92 1.50
C MET A 73 -8.10 2.62 0.13
N LEU A 74 -6.92 2.58 -0.49
CA LEU A 74 -6.70 3.17 -1.81
C LEU A 74 -7.52 2.44 -2.90
N GLU A 75 -7.55 1.11 -2.88
CA GLU A 75 -8.39 0.32 -3.80
C GLU A 75 -9.89 0.64 -3.61
N ALA A 76 -10.36 0.80 -2.37
CA ALA A 76 -11.74 1.21 -2.08
C ALA A 76 -12.08 2.61 -2.63
N GLN A 77 -11.08 3.47 -2.77
CA GLN A 77 -11.18 4.77 -3.46
C GLN A 77 -11.08 4.66 -4.99
N GLY A 78 -10.95 3.45 -5.54
CA GLY A 78 -11.03 3.17 -6.97
C GLY A 78 -9.68 3.15 -7.69
N PHE A 79 -8.56 3.16 -6.96
CA PHE A 79 -7.23 3.05 -7.56
C PHE A 79 -6.87 1.59 -7.82
N ARG A 80 -6.13 1.33 -8.90
CA ARG A 80 -5.47 0.03 -9.11
C ARG A 80 -4.17 0.02 -8.30
N VAL A 81 -4.13 -0.81 -7.26
CA VAL A 81 -3.02 -0.85 -6.31
C VAL A 81 -2.30 -2.18 -6.41
N GLY A 82 -1.01 -2.16 -6.67
CA GLY A 82 -0.14 -3.34 -6.58
C GLY A 82 0.79 -3.24 -5.38
N ILE A 83 1.38 -4.37 -4.99
CA ILE A 83 2.36 -4.42 -3.90
C ILE A 83 3.59 -5.24 -4.29
N ILE A 84 4.78 -4.75 -3.93
CA ILE A 84 6.05 -5.46 -4.03
C ILE A 84 6.52 -5.71 -2.61
N ALA A 85 6.51 -6.96 -2.17
CA ALA A 85 6.91 -7.35 -0.84
C ALA A 85 8.33 -7.92 -0.83
N GLN A 86 9.16 -7.41 0.07
CA GLN A 86 10.56 -7.82 0.26
C GLN A 86 11.33 -7.94 -1.06
N PRO A 87 11.36 -6.88 -1.90
CA PRO A 87 12.18 -6.93 -3.11
C PRO A 87 13.65 -7.12 -2.73
N ASP A 88 14.38 -7.86 -3.57
CA ASP A 88 15.84 -7.86 -3.51
C ASP A 88 16.35 -6.42 -3.65
N TRP A 89 16.91 -5.89 -2.57
CA TRP A 89 17.36 -4.52 -2.45
C TRP A 89 18.73 -4.29 -3.10
N THR A 90 19.41 -5.35 -3.52
CA THR A 90 20.71 -5.27 -4.22
C THR A 90 20.54 -4.99 -5.71
N SER A 91 19.32 -5.10 -6.25
CA SER A 91 19.03 -4.91 -7.67
C SER A 91 17.78 -4.07 -7.90
N ALA A 92 17.88 -3.11 -8.82
CA ALA A 92 16.73 -2.31 -9.25
C ALA A 92 15.67 -3.13 -10.00
N VAL A 93 16.00 -4.34 -10.47
CA VAL A 93 15.09 -5.20 -11.25
C VAL A 93 13.90 -5.65 -10.41
N ALA A 94 14.10 -5.99 -9.13
CA ALA A 94 13.03 -6.44 -8.25
C ALA A 94 11.94 -5.37 -8.07
N PHE A 95 12.33 -4.09 -8.04
CA PHE A 95 11.40 -2.96 -7.94
C PHE A 95 10.62 -2.72 -9.24
N GLN A 96 11.00 -3.33 -10.36
CA GLN A 96 10.35 -3.16 -11.66
C GLN A 96 9.29 -4.23 -11.96
N ALA A 97 9.05 -5.19 -11.04
CA ALA A 97 8.16 -6.33 -11.25
C ALA A 97 6.75 -5.93 -11.75
N LEU A 98 6.21 -4.80 -11.27
CA LEU A 98 4.89 -4.28 -11.66
C LEU A 98 4.97 -3.12 -12.68
N GLY A 99 6.19 -2.71 -13.06
CA GLY A 99 6.48 -1.52 -13.86
C GLY A 99 6.15 -0.19 -13.17
N LYS A 100 6.14 0.89 -13.97
CA LYS A 100 5.93 2.25 -13.48
C LYS A 100 4.46 2.48 -13.09
N PRO A 101 4.17 2.99 -11.88
CA PRO A 101 2.82 3.41 -11.49
C PRO A 101 2.41 4.71 -12.21
N ASN A 102 1.10 4.88 -12.42
CA ASN A 102 0.57 6.10 -13.05
C ASN A 102 0.62 7.33 -12.14
N LEU A 103 0.55 7.13 -10.81
CA LEU A 103 0.51 8.22 -9.83
C LEU A 103 1.78 8.27 -9.00
N PHE A 104 2.03 7.26 -8.14
CA PHE A 104 3.18 7.28 -7.24
C PHE A 104 3.56 5.90 -6.69
N TRP A 105 4.74 5.85 -6.08
CA TRP A 105 5.23 4.74 -5.26
C TRP A 105 5.02 5.04 -3.77
N GLY A 106 4.45 4.10 -3.02
CA GLY A 106 4.34 4.19 -1.57
C GLY A 106 5.32 3.23 -0.90
N VAL A 107 6.25 3.73 -0.08
CA VAL A 107 7.28 2.90 0.56
C VAL A 107 7.01 2.79 2.06
N THR A 108 7.09 1.57 2.60
CA THR A 108 6.93 1.30 4.04
C THR A 108 7.90 0.20 4.50
N ALA A 109 8.31 0.25 5.77
CA ALA A 109 9.08 -0.84 6.38
C ALA A 109 8.22 -2.08 6.67
N GLY A 110 6.89 -1.92 6.70
CA GLY A 110 5.94 -2.97 7.04
C GLY A 110 5.54 -2.95 8.51
N ASN A 111 5.17 -4.11 9.05
CA ASN A 111 4.67 -4.23 10.42
C ASN A 111 5.79 -4.50 11.42
N MET A 112 6.79 -5.28 11.01
CA MET A 112 7.97 -5.50 11.82
C MET A 112 8.91 -4.31 11.79
N ASP A 113 9.52 -4.02 12.93
CA ASP A 113 10.59 -3.04 13.00
C ASP A 113 11.79 -3.51 12.14
N SER A 114 12.31 -2.59 11.32
CA SER A 114 13.34 -2.91 10.33
C SER A 114 14.68 -3.29 10.97
N MET A 115 14.97 -2.79 12.17
CA MET A 115 16.14 -3.18 12.93
C MET A 115 16.01 -4.64 13.39
N ILE A 116 14.83 -5.03 13.88
CA ILE A 116 14.53 -6.42 14.24
C ILE A 116 14.69 -7.33 13.02
N ASN A 117 14.09 -7.00 11.88
CA ASN A 117 14.18 -7.81 10.66
C ASN A 117 15.63 -8.11 10.25
N ARG A 118 16.53 -7.13 10.36
CA ARG A 118 17.96 -7.34 10.08
C ARG A 118 18.61 -8.34 11.04
N TYR A 119 18.32 -8.23 12.34
CA TYR A 119 18.93 -9.09 13.35
C TYR A 119 18.38 -10.51 13.39
N THR A 120 17.12 -10.72 13.00
CA THR A 120 16.52 -12.07 12.91
C THR A 120 16.83 -12.81 11.62
N ALA A 121 17.14 -12.11 10.52
CA ALA A 121 17.51 -12.74 9.24
C ALA A 121 18.96 -13.27 9.22
N ASP A 122 19.84 -12.76 10.08
CA ASP A 122 21.25 -13.19 10.22
C ASP A 122 21.42 -14.46 11.10
N ARG A 123 20.38 -15.31 11.24
CA ARG A 123 20.47 -16.62 11.93
C ARG A 123 20.15 -17.78 11.01
#